data_AF-A0A821XB90-F1
#
_entry.id   AF-A0A821XB90-F1
#
_cell.length_a   1.000
_cell.length_b   1.000
_cell.length_c   1.000
_cell.angle_alpha   90.00
_cell.angle_beta   90.00
_cell.angle_gamma   90.00
#
_symmetry.space_group_name_H-M   'P 1'
#
loop_
_entity.id
_entity.type
_entity.pdbx_description
1 polymer ?
#
loop_
_entity_poly.entity_id
_entity_poly.type
_entity_poly.pdbx_seq_one_letter_code
_entity_poly.pdbx_strand_id
1 'polypeptide(L)'
;MNSTTNCSLQVRVYTSDYLFFKLLNCTYLRLLIGPGILLNILCLFVLSRPRSSNKSTTVVFLRFLAIFDILAISLKYIRAELNYQSIEKKRDIIIITPTFCKILYVCMNACISIAMWT
;
A
#
# COMPACT_ATOMS: atom_id res chain seq x y z
N MET A 1 -39.35 5.36 -23.57
CA MET A 1 -38.24 6.28 -23.91
C MET A 1 -37.11 6.03 -22.92
N ASN A 2 -36.03 5.40 -23.39
CA ASN A 2 -34.84 5.06 -22.61
C ASN A 2 -33.98 6.30 -22.38
N SER A 3 -33.82 6.73 -21.14
CA SER A 3 -32.75 7.64 -20.73
C SER A 3 -31.70 6.86 -19.93
N THR A 4 -30.86 6.10 -20.63
CA THR A 4 -29.63 5.55 -20.08
C THR A 4 -28.66 6.71 -19.86
N THR A 5 -28.66 7.27 -18.66
CA THR A 5 -27.53 8.03 -18.11
C THR A 5 -26.36 7.07 -17.93
N ASN A 6 -25.76 6.65 -19.04
CA ASN A 6 -24.49 5.94 -19.04
C ASN A 6 -23.44 6.91 -18.48
N CYS A 7 -23.14 6.65 -17.22
CA CYS A 7 -22.22 7.38 -16.38
C CYS A 7 -20.91 7.66 -17.15
N SER A 8 -20.58 8.94 -17.29
CA SER A 8 -19.33 9.46 -17.87
C SER A 8 -18.04 8.90 -17.24
N LEU A 9 -18.17 8.13 -16.16
CA LEU A 9 -17.12 7.32 -15.55
C LEU A 9 -16.55 6.25 -16.50
N GLN A 10 -17.37 5.58 -17.32
CA GLN A 10 -16.86 4.54 -18.23
C GLN A 10 -15.96 5.13 -19.32
N VAL A 11 -16.32 6.28 -19.90
CA VAL A 11 -15.52 6.92 -20.96
C VAL A 11 -14.22 7.50 -20.41
N ARG A 12 -14.19 7.96 -19.15
CA ARG A 12 -12.99 8.53 -18.51
C ARG A 12 -11.99 7.45 -18.05
N VAL A 13 -12.44 6.22 -17.80
CA VAL A 13 -11.62 5.08 -17.31
C VAL A 13 -10.89 4.34 -18.45
N TYR A 14 -11.24 4.55 -19.72
CA TYR A 14 -10.62 3.86 -20.86
C TYR A 14 -9.86 4.81 -21.81
N THR A 15 -9.23 5.85 -21.29
CA THR A 15 -8.21 6.60 -22.04
C THR A 15 -6.91 5.80 -22.06
N SER A 16 -6.16 5.86 -23.17
CA SER A 16 -4.87 5.18 -23.34
C SER A 16 -3.88 5.48 -22.21
N ASP A 17 -3.96 6.70 -21.65
CA ASP A 17 -3.14 7.15 -20.53
C ASP A 17 -3.46 6.41 -19.24
N TYR A 18 -4.74 6.11 -18.98
CA TYR A 18 -5.14 5.31 -17.82
C TYR A 18 -4.66 3.86 -17.95
N LEU A 19 -4.71 3.28 -19.16
CA LEU A 19 -4.20 1.92 -19.42
C LEU A 19 -2.67 1.86 -19.25
N PHE A 20 -1.94 2.85 -19.77
CA PHE A 20 -0.49 2.94 -19.60
C PHE A 20 -0.12 3.16 -18.13
N PHE A 21 -0.77 4.09 -17.44
CA PHE A 21 -0.55 4.34 -16.01
C PHE A 21 -0.90 3.10 -15.18
N LYS A 22 -1.98 2.40 -15.52
CA LYS A 22 -2.39 1.14 -14.87
C LYS A 22 -1.33 0.06 -15.06
N LEU A 23 -0.81 -0.13 -16.28
CA LEU A 23 0.23 -1.11 -16.56
C LEU A 23 1.52 -0.75 -15.83
N LEU A 24 1.94 0.51 -15.90
CA LEU A 24 3.15 1.01 -15.24
C LEU A 24 3.04 0.86 -13.72
N ASN A 25 1.89 1.19 -13.13
CA ASN A 25 1.66 1.02 -11.70
C ASN A 25 1.57 -0.47 -11.31
N CYS A 26 0.92 -1.32 -12.12
CA CYS A 26 0.81 -2.74 -11.82
C CYS A 26 2.15 -3.48 -11.94
N THR A 27 3.01 -3.06 -12.88
CA THR A 27 4.31 -3.68 -13.13
C THR A 27 5.39 -3.11 -12.20
N TYR A 28 5.55 -1.79 -12.12
CA TYR A 28 6.63 -1.16 -11.35
C TYR A 28 6.33 -1.06 -9.86
N LEU A 29 5.10 -0.73 -9.45
CA LEU A 29 4.78 -0.64 -8.02
C LEU A 29 4.94 -2.02 -7.36
N ARG A 30 4.52 -3.08 -8.07
CA ARG A 30 4.68 -4.46 -7.60
C ARG A 30 6.15 -4.87 -7.51
N LEU A 31 6.98 -4.38 -8.43
CA LEU A 31 8.43 -4.60 -8.42
C LEU A 31 9.14 -3.84 -7.29
N LEU A 32 8.65 -2.66 -6.91
CA LEU A 32 9.22 -1.80 -5.85
C LEU A 32 8.84 -2.24 -4.42
N ILE A 33 7.72 -2.97 -4.27
CA ILE A 33 7.26 -3.48 -2.97
C ILE A 33 8.24 -4.49 -2.36
N GLY A 34 8.76 -5.41 -3.17
CA GLY A 34 9.74 -6.41 -2.71
C GLY A 34 11.01 -5.78 -2.13
N PRO A 35 11.73 -4.92 -2.88
CA PRO A 35 12.88 -4.18 -2.39
C PRO A 35 12.57 -3.32 -1.16
N GLY A 36 11.42 -2.63 -1.13
CA GLY A 36 11.03 -1.78 -0.01
C GLY A 36 10.84 -2.56 1.30
N ILE A 37 10.23 -3.74 1.25
CA ILE A 37 10.10 -4.63 2.41
C ILE A 37 11.48 -5.20 2.80
N LEU A 38 12.25 -5.67 1.82
CA LEU A 38 13.57 -6.26 2.06
C LEU A 38 14.53 -5.28 2.76
N LEU A 39 14.60 -4.04 2.29
CA LEU A 39 15.44 -3.01 2.87
C LEU A 39 15.05 -2.68 4.32
N ASN A 40 13.76 -2.57 4.60
CA ASN A 40 13.29 -2.31 5.97
C ASN A 40 13.51 -3.50 6.91
N ILE A 41 13.38 -4.74 6.42
CA ILE A 41 13.71 -5.94 7.20
C ILE A 41 15.22 -6.00 7.48
N LEU A 42 16.06 -5.70 6.48
CA LEU A 42 17.51 -5.60 6.66
C LEU A 42 17.88 -4.51 7.68
N CYS A 43 17.22 -3.35 7.61
CA CYS A 43 17.36 -2.27 8.59
C CYS A 43 17.06 -2.76 10.01
N LEU A 44 15.91 -3.43 10.21
CA LEU A 44 15.55 -4.03 11.50
C LEU A 44 16.57 -5.07 11.97
N PHE A 45 17.05 -5.92 11.07
CA PHE A 45 18.03 -6.94 11.41
C PHE A 45 19.36 -6.32 11.86
N VAL A 46 19.85 -5.31 11.15
CA VAL A 46 21.07 -4.58 11.51
C VAL A 46 20.89 -3.84 12.83
N LEU A 47 19.78 -3.12 13.00
CA LEU A 47 19.48 -2.36 14.22
C LEU A 47 19.23 -3.26 15.43
N SER A 48 18.79 -4.51 15.25
CA SER A 48 18.53 -5.46 16.35
C SER A 48 19.77 -6.22 16.81
N ARG A 49 20.90 -6.11 16.10
CA ARG A 49 22.13 -6.77 16.53
C ARG A 49 22.59 -6.19 17.88
N PRO A 50 23.02 -7.05 18.82
CA PRO A 50 23.56 -6.61 20.10
C PRO A 50 24.96 -6.03 19.91
N ARG A 51 25.05 -4.81 19.37
CA ARG A 51 26.28 -4.02 19.31
C ARG A 51 26.02 -2.68 19.99
N SER A 52 26.44 -2.57 21.24
CA SER A 52 26.88 -1.33 21.89
C SER A 52 26.06 -0.05 21.59
N SER A 53 24.75 -0.03 21.86
CA SER A 53 23.99 1.18 22.30
C SER A 53 22.47 0.96 22.25
N ASN A 54 21.95 -0.07 22.93
CA ASN A 54 20.50 -0.18 23.22
C ASN A 54 19.96 1.00 24.09
N LYS A 55 20.79 1.98 24.43
CA LYS A 55 20.43 3.20 25.18
C LYS A 55 20.10 4.40 24.28
N SER A 56 20.36 4.33 22.97
CA SER A 56 20.06 5.44 22.07
C SER A 56 18.58 5.43 21.70
N THR A 57 17.84 6.43 22.16
CA THR A 57 16.44 6.67 21.76
C THR A 57 16.30 6.70 20.24
N THR A 58 17.30 7.22 19.52
CA THR A 58 17.35 7.24 18.05
C THR A 58 17.26 5.84 17.43
N VAL A 59 17.92 4.84 18.02
CA VAL A 59 17.85 3.45 17.51
C VAL A 59 16.45 2.87 17.69
N VAL A 60 15.77 3.24 18.79
CA VAL A 60 14.38 2.85 19.03
C VAL A 60 13.45 3.51 18.01
N PHE A 61 13.61 4.81 17.74
CA PHE A 61 12.86 5.53 16.70
C PHE A 61 13.04 4.89 15.31
N LEU A 62 14.29 4.61 14.90
CA LEU A 62 14.56 3.99 13.61
C LEU A 62 13.96 2.58 13.46
N ARG A 63 13.87 1.81 14.56
CA ARG A 63 13.18 0.51 14.55
C ARG A 63 11.67 0.70 14.37
N PHE A 64 11.05 1.65 15.05
CA PHE A 64 9.63 1.96 14.85
C PHE A 64 9.35 2.42 13.42
N LEU A 65 10.18 3.33 12.89
CA LEU A 65 10.09 3.80 11.51
C LEU A 65 10.10 2.63 10.51
N ALA A 66 11.09 1.74 10.62
CA ALA A 66 11.21 0.58 9.73
C ALA A 66 10.01 -0.39 9.85
N ILE A 67 9.43 -0.57 11.04
CA ILE A 67 8.22 -1.38 11.24
C ILE A 67 7.01 -0.74 10.56
N PHE A 68 6.81 0.57 10.75
CA PHE A 68 5.68 1.29 10.16
C PHE A 68 5.80 1.43 8.64
N ASP A 69 7.01 1.51 8.10
CA ASP A 69 7.24 1.45 6.66
C ASP A 69 6.85 0.08 6.07
N ILE A 70 7.23 -1.03 6.71
CA ILE A 70 6.80 -2.38 6.29
C ILE A 70 5.28 -2.50 6.33
N LEU A 71 4.64 -2.01 7.39
CA LEU A 71 3.19 -2.00 7.54
C LEU A 71 2.51 -1.16 6.45
N ALA A 72 3.02 0.05 6.18
CA ALA A 72 2.47 0.94 5.17
C ALA A 72 2.58 0.34 3.76
N ILE A 73 3.73 -0.25 3.41
CA ILE A 73 3.95 -0.92 2.12
C ILE A 73 3.02 -2.13 1.99
N SER A 74 2.89 -2.94 3.05
CA SER A 74 2.03 -4.13 3.06
C SER A 74 0.55 -3.77 2.90
N LEU A 75 0.06 -2.75 3.63
CA LEU A 75 -1.33 -2.29 3.52
C LEU A 75 -1.63 -1.71 2.13
N LYS A 76 -0.70 -0.94 1.55
CA LYS A 76 -0.80 -0.46 0.16
C LYS A 76 -0.87 -1.61 -0.83
N TYR A 77 -0.04 -2.65 -0.64
CA TYR A 77 -0.05 -3.83 -1.49
C TYR A 77 -1.38 -4.59 -1.41
N ILE A 78 -1.87 -4.86 -0.20
CA ILE A 78 -3.15 -5.55 0.02
C ILE A 78 -4.27 -4.78 -0.69
N ARG A 79 -4.32 -3.45 -0.56
CA ARG A 79 -5.30 -2.62 -1.26
C ARG A 79 -5.19 -2.73 -2.79
N ALA A 80 -3.97 -2.67 -3.32
CA ALA A 80 -3.73 -2.76 -4.75
C ALA A 80 -4.13 -4.13 -5.30
N GLU A 81 -3.81 -5.22 -4.59
CA GLU A 81 -4.16 -6.58 -4.98
C GLU A 81 -5.67 -6.82 -4.92
N LEU A 82 -6.36 -6.32 -3.88
CA LEU A 82 -7.81 -6.38 -3.77
C LEU A 82 -8.48 -5.65 -4.94
N ASN A 83 -8.02 -4.44 -5.26
CA ASN A 83 -8.53 -3.68 -6.41
C ASN A 83 -8.27 -4.41 -7.74
N TYR A 84 -7.09 -5.00 -7.92
CA TYR A 84 -6.76 -5.77 -9.11
C TYR A 84 -7.65 -7.01 -9.28
N GLN A 85 -7.86 -7.77 -8.20
CA GLN A 85 -8.69 -8.98 -8.23
C GLN A 85 -10.17 -8.65 -8.49
N SER A 86 -10.66 -7.51 -7.99
CA SER A 86 -12.01 -7.03 -8.24
C SER A 86 -12.22 -6.53 -9.68
N ILE A 87 -11.32 -5.67 -10.19
CA ILE A 87 -11.49 -4.99 -11.48
C ILE A 87 -11.05 -5.89 -12.66
N GLU A 88 -9.88 -6.53 -12.55
CA GLU A 88 -9.26 -7.27 -13.66
C GLU A 88 -9.85 -8.68 -13.79
N LYS A 89 -9.99 -9.38 -12.66
CA LYS A 89 -10.44 -10.77 -12.64
C LYS A 89 -11.94 -10.94 -12.42
N LYS A 90 -12.68 -9.83 -12.24
CA LYS A 90 -14.12 -9.81 -11.93
C LYS A 90 -14.50 -10.79 -10.82
N ARG A 91 -13.59 -11.02 -9.86
CA ARG A 91 -13.91 -11.84 -8.70
C ARG A 91 -14.66 -10.94 -7.74
N ASP A 92 -15.89 -11.34 -7.39
CA ASP A 92 -16.58 -10.74 -6.27
C ASP A 92 -15.78 -11.03 -5.00
N ILE A 93 -15.02 -10.05 -4.56
CA ILE A 93 -14.37 -10.11 -3.25
C ILE A 93 -15.46 -9.78 -2.24
N ILE A 94 -16.32 -10.75 -2.00
CA ILE A 94 -17.49 -10.71 -1.07
C ILE A 94 -17.07 -10.22 0.33
N ILE A 95 -15.78 -10.30 0.65
CA ILE A 95 -15.19 -9.93 1.94
C ILE A 95 -14.94 -8.42 2.10
N ILE A 96 -14.91 -7.62 1.02
CA ILE A 96 -14.67 -6.18 1.12
C ILE A 96 -15.96 -5.47 1.49
N THR A 97 -16.30 -5.50 2.78
CA THR A 97 -17.32 -4.62 3.33
C THR A 97 -16.83 -3.16 3.29
N PRO A 98 -17.72 -2.17 3.16
CA PRO A 98 -17.34 -0.75 3.22
C PRO A 98 -16.61 -0.40 4.53
N THR A 99 -16.90 -1.13 5.62
CA THR A 99 -16.21 -1.03 6.90
C THR A 99 -14.74 -1.46 6.79
N PHE A 100 -14.46 -2.58 6.12
CA PHE A 100 -13.09 -3.05 5.89
C PHE A 100 -12.27 -2.04 5.08
N CYS A 101 -12.85 -1.47 4.01
CA CYS A 101 -12.20 -0.41 3.23
C CYS A 101 -11.86 0.83 4.07
N LYS A 102 -12.77 1.26 4.95
CA LYS A 102 -12.53 2.39 5.87
C LYS A 102 -11.39 2.09 6.85
N ILE A 103 -11.41 0.91 7.47
CA ILE A 103 -10.36 0.49 8.41
C ILE A 103 -9.00 0.46 7.70
N LEU A 104 -8.93 -0.14 6.51
CA LEU A 104 -7.69 -0.24 5.76
C LEU A 104 -7.15 1.14 5.35
N TYR A 105 -8.03 2.07 4.99
CA TYR A 105 -7.68 3.46 4.69
C TYR A 105 -7.14 4.21 5.92
N VAL A 106 -7.81 4.07 7.06
CA VAL A 106 -7.36 4.66 8.34
C VAL A 106 -6.00 4.11 8.73
N CYS A 107 -5.81 2.79 8.68
CA CYS A 107 -4.53 2.16 9.01
C CYS A 107 -3.40 2.62 8.08
N MET A 108 -3.65 2.73 6.76
CA MET A 108 -2.65 3.24 5.82
C MET A 108 -2.21 4.67 6.17
N ASN A 109 -3.15 5.58 6.38
CA ASN A 109 -2.84 6.98 6.66
C ASN A 109 -2.18 7.14 8.03
N ALA A 110 -2.60 6.35 9.02
CA ALA A 110 -1.97 6.32 10.33
C ALA A 110 -0.50 5.87 10.23
N CYS A 111 -0.21 4.80 9.47
CA CYS A 111 1.18 4.33 9.30
C CYS A 111 2.06 5.38 8.63
N ILE A 112 1.56 6.06 7.58
CA ILE A 112 2.29 7.14 6.89
C ILE A 112 2.52 8.33 7.83
N SER A 113 1.50 8.72 8.59
CA SER A 113 1.61 9.81 9.57
C SER A 113 2.63 9.46 10.66
N ILE A 114 2.61 8.24 11.18
CA ILE A 114 3.59 7.82 12.19
C ILE A 114 4.99 7.89 11.60
N ALA A 115 5.22 7.34 10.41
CA ALA A 115 6.52 7.41 9.74
C ALA A 115 7.02 8.85 9.45
N MET A 116 6.10 9.81 9.29
CA MET A 116 6.46 11.23 9.09
C MET A 116 6.86 11.94 10.38
N TRP A 117 6.28 11.56 11.51
CA TRP A 117 6.44 12.25 12.81
C TRP A 117 7.35 11.51 13.80
N THR A 118 7.79 10.29 13.48
CA THR A 118 8.85 9.54 14.18
C THR A 118 10.21 9.84 13.59
#